data_AF-A0A7F5RDQ8-F1
#
_entry.id   AF-A0A7F5RDQ8-F1
#
_cell.length_a   1.000
_cell.length_b   1.000
_cell.length_c   1.000
_cell.angle_alpha   90.00
_cell.angle_beta   90.00
_cell.angle_gamma   90.00
#
_symmetry.space_group_name_H-M   'P 1'
#
loop_
_entity.id
_entity.type
_entity.pdbx_description
1 polymer ?
#
loop_
_entity_poly.entity_id
_entity_poly.type
_entity_poly.pdbx_seq_one_letter_code
_entity_poly.pdbx_strand_id
1 'polypeptide(L)' 'MVEKDGGRAYAFVCDLADREDVYRMAEKTNKEAGQVTILINNAGVVSGKLLLETPDHLIQRTFDVNVLSHFWVSYHLQKY' A
#
# COMPACT_ATOMS: atom_id res chain seq x y z
N MET A 1 -17.27 2.15 13.58
CA MET A 1 -16.38 3.01 14.38
C MET A 1 -16.27 4.33 13.65
N VAL A 2 -15.43 4.48 12.62
CA VAL A 2 -15.27 5.75 11.85
C VAL A 2 -16.58 6.49 11.51
N GLU A 3 -17.49 5.90 10.71
CA GLU A 3 -18.73 6.60 10.31
C GLU A 3 -19.72 6.80 11.45
N LYS A 4 -19.77 5.85 12.40
CA LYS A 4 -20.63 5.96 13.59
C LYS A 4 -20.18 7.08 14.53
N ASP A 5 -18.89 7.39 14.50
CA ASP A 5 -18.27 8.43 15.31
C ASP A 5 -18.20 9.78 14.55
N GLY A 6 -18.91 9.91 13.41
CA GLY A 6 -19.02 11.13 12.60
C GLY A 6 -17.87 11.37 11.60
N GLY A 7 -16.96 10.41 11.45
CA GLY A 7 -15.90 10.43 10.45
C GLY A 7 -16.38 9.99 9.06
N ARG A 8 -15.51 10.14 8.05
CA ARG A 8 -15.71 9.62 6.69
C ARG A 8 -14.73 8.47 6.43
N ALA A 9 -15.21 7.38 5.83
CA ALA A 9 -14.38 6.24 5.46
C ALA A 9 -14.47 6.02 3.95
N TYR A 10 -13.33 5.71 3.34
CA TYR A 10 -13.22 5.34 1.93
C TYR A 10 -12.46 4.01 1.85
N ALA A 11 -12.89 3.13 0.96
CA ALA A 11 -12.27 1.83 0.76
C ALA A 11 -11.83 1.69 -0.70
N PHE A 12 -10.54 1.41 -0.89
CA PHE A 12 -9.96 1.16 -2.20
C PHE A 12 -9.28 -0.20 -2.20
N VAL A 13 -9.59 -1.02 -3.20
CA VAL A 13 -8.88 -2.28 -3.43
C VAL A 13 -7.59 -1.97 -4.19
N CYS A 14 -6.48 -2.52 -3.70
CA CYS A 14 -5.15 -2.36 -4.29
C CYS A 14 -4.25 -3.56 -3.93
N ASP A 15 -3.58 -4.15 -4.92
CA ASP A 15 -2.42 -5.01 -4.67
C ASP A 15 -1.15 -4.16 -4.60
N LEU A 16 -0.57 -4.05 -3.41
CA LEU A 16 0.63 -3.25 -3.18
C LEU A 16 1.90 -3.80 -3.85
N ALA A 17 1.88 -5.03 -4.37
CA ALA A 17 2.98 -5.52 -5.20
C ALA A 17 2.86 -5.13 -6.67
N ASP A 18 1.72 -4.57 -7.09
CA ASP A 18 1.53 -4.05 -8.43
C ASP A 18 1.63 -2.52 -8.40
N ARG A 19 2.72 -2.02 -8.98
CA ARG A 19 3.01 -0.59 -9.04
C ARG A 19 1.91 0.21 -9.76
N GLU A 20 1.37 -0.30 -10.86
CA GLU A 20 0.36 0.42 -11.62
C GLU A 20 -0.96 0.46 -10.84
N ASP A 21 -1.27 -0.60 -10.10
CA ASP A 21 -2.45 -0.64 -9.24
C ASP A 21 -2.34 0.33 -8.06
N VAL A 22 -1.14 0.49 -7.49
CA VAL A 22 -0.84 1.52 -6.48
C VAL A 22 -1.09 2.92 -7.05
N TYR A 23 -0.61 3.20 -8.25
CA TYR A 23 -0.75 4.52 -8.86
C TYR A 23 -2.22 4.85 -9.15
N ARG A 24 -2.95 3.88 -9.70
CA ARG A 24 -4.40 3.97 -9.92
C ARG A 24 -5.16 4.20 -8.61
N MET A 25 -4.77 3.52 -7.53
CA MET A 25 -5.40 3.70 -6.22
C MET A 25 -5.09 5.07 -5.62
N ALA A 26 -3.85 5.56 -5.74
CA ALA A 26 -3.46 6.87 -5.24
C ALA A 26 -4.23 8.01 -5.93
N GLU A 27 -4.40 7.93 -7.24
CA GLU A 27 -5.20 8.91 -7.99
C GLU A 27 -6.66 8.95 -7.52
N LYS A 28 -7.29 7.77 -7.35
CA LYS A 28 -8.66 7.68 -6.81
C LYS A 28 -8.76 8.22 -5.39
N THR A 29 -7.78 7.92 -4.54
CA THR A 29 -7.74 8.41 -3.16
C THR A 29 -7.72 9.94 -3.13
N ASN A 30 -6.81 10.56 -3.89
CA ASN A 30 -6.73 12.02 -3.94
C ASN A 30 -8.01 12.67 -4.49
N LYS A 31 -8.65 12.03 -5.48
CA LYS A 31 -9.90 12.52 -6.08
C LYS A 31 -11.10 12.43 -5.13
N GLU A 32 -11.23 11.33 -4.38
CA GLU A 32 -12.43 11.01 -3.61
C GLU A 32 -12.32 11.36 -2.13
N ALA A 33 -11.15 11.11 -1.52
CA ALA A 33 -10.88 11.37 -0.10
C ALA A 33 -10.15 12.71 0.13
N GLY A 34 -9.52 13.28 -0.90
CA GLY A 34 -8.74 14.52 -0.82
C GLY A 34 -7.28 14.28 -0.45
N GLN A 35 -6.59 15.36 -0.05
CA GLN A 35 -5.17 15.32 0.28
C GLN A 35 -4.87 14.42 1.47
N VAL A 36 -3.88 13.52 1.32
CA VAL A 36 -3.41 12.65 2.40
C VAL A 36 -2.36 13.38 3.23
N THR A 37 -2.66 13.66 4.49
CA THR A 37 -1.73 14.32 5.43
C THR A 37 -0.93 13.33 6.27
N ILE A 38 -1.44 12.11 6.46
CA ILE A 38 -0.79 11.04 7.21
C ILE A 38 -0.88 9.76 6.37
N LEU A 39 0.28 9.16 6.09
CA LEU A 39 0.39 7.86 5.44
C LEU A 39 0.88 6.83 6.45
N ILE A 40 0.15 5.73 6.60
CA ILE A 40 0.56 4.60 7.44
C ILE A 40 0.86 3.41 6.52
N ASN A 41 2.15 3.14 6.31
CA ASN A 41 2.57 1.94 5.59
C ASN A 41 2.53 0.73 6.53
N ASN A 42 1.34 0.14 6.69
CA ASN A 42 1.11 -1.00 7.57
C ASN A 42 1.17 -2.36 6.84
N ALA A 43 1.14 -2.38 5.51
CA ALA A 43 1.12 -3.64 4.78
C ALA A 43 2.47 -4.37 4.91
N GLY A 44 2.40 -5.67 5.19
CA GLY A 44 3.56 -6.52 5.37
C GLY A 44 3.26 -7.98 5.05
N VAL A 45 4.18 -8.62 4.34
CA VAL A 45 4.17 -10.07 4.09
C VAL A 45 5.50 -10.69 4.50
N VAL A 46 5.43 -11.90 5.07
CA VAL A 46 6.59 -12.66 5.53
C VAL A 46 6.46 -14.10 5.06
N SER A 47 7.55 -14.67 4.54
CA SER A 47 7.57 -16.07 4.08
C SER A 47 7.55 -17.09 5.23
N GLY A 48 8.09 -16.71 6.39
CA GLY A 48 8.23 -17.57 7.57
C GLY A 48 9.28 -18.68 7.42
N LYS A 49 10.02 -18.71 6.31
CA LYS A 49 11.03 -19.73 5.99
C LYS A 49 12.44 -19.23 6.25
N LEU A 50 13.38 -20.16 6.37
CA LEU A 50 14.81 -19.83 6.34
C LEU A 50 15.20 -19.32 4.95
N LEU A 51 16.25 -18.49 4.88
CA LEU A 51 16.67 -17.84 3.63
C LEU A 51 16.92 -18.85 2.49
N LEU A 52 17.65 -19.93 2.77
CA LEU A 52 18.01 -20.95 1.77
C LEU A 52 16.83 -21.85 1.36
N GLU A 53 15.71 -21.78 2.07
CA GLU A 53 14.49 -22.56 1.81
C GLU A 53 13.36 -21.69 1.24
N THR A 54 13.61 -20.39 1.09
CA THR A 54 12.62 -19.43 0.61
C THR A 54 12.66 -19.39 -0.91
N PRO A 55 11.58 -19.78 -1.62
CA PRO A 55 11.50 -19.62 -3.06
C PRO A 55 11.60 -18.16 -3.48
N ASP A 56 12.27 -17.88 -4.60
CA ASP A 56 12.53 -16.53 -5.12
C ASP A 56 11.27 -15.64 -5.17
N HIS A 57 10.13 -16.19 -5.59
CA HIS A 57 8.88 -15.44 -5.68
C HIS A 57 8.37 -14.92 -4.33
N LEU A 58 8.67 -15.61 -3.22
CA LEU A 58 8.33 -15.12 -1.88
C LEU A 58 9.27 -14.02 -1.42
N ILE A 59 10.56 -14.12 -1.79
CA ILE A 59 11.53 -13.05 -1.54
C ILE A 59 11.09 -11.79 -2.30
N GLN A 60 10.81 -11.93 -3.60
CA GLN A 60 10.35 -10.84 -4.45
C GLN A 60 9.07 -10.21 -3.88
N ARG A 61 8.07 -11.03 -3.52
CA ARG A 61 6.82 -10.54 -2.93
C ARG A 61 7.04 -9.76 -1.63
N THR A 62 7.98 -10.18 -0.78
CA THR A 62 8.37 -9.42 0.41
C THR A 62 8.98 -8.06 0.05
N PHE A 63 9.86 -7.99 -0.95
CA PHE A 63 10.40 -6.70 -1.40
C PHE A 63 9.34 -5.81 -2.04
N ASP A 64 8.47 -6.38 -2.88
CA ASP A 64 7.41 -5.63 -3.54
C ASP A 64 6.47 -5.00 -2.51
N VAL A 65 5.99 -5.78 -1.55
CA VAL A 65 5.02 -5.30 -0.55
C VAL A 65 5.66 -4.48 0.56
N ASN A 66 6.80 -4.91 1.12
CA ASN A 66 7.33 -4.31 2.36
C ASN A 66 8.35 -3.20 2.09
N VAL A 67 8.84 -3.08 0.85
CA VAL A 67 9.88 -2.10 0.50
C VAL A 67 9.41 -1.22 -0.64
N LEU A 68 9.21 -1.78 -1.84
CA LEU A 68 8.95 -0.98 -3.05
C LEU A 68 7.62 -0.23 -2.96
N SER A 69 6.57 -0.88 -2.45
CA SER A 69 5.25 -0.26 -2.27
C SER A 69 5.32 1.03 -1.45
N HIS A 70 6.20 1.12 -0.45
CA HIS A 70 6.30 2.28 0.42
C HIS A 70 6.78 3.50 -0.35
N PHE A 71 7.69 3.30 -1.31
CA PHE A 71 8.14 4.36 -2.22
C PHE A 71 7.04 4.74 -3.21
N TRP A 72 6.37 3.76 -3.82
CA TRP A 72 5.32 3.98 -4.81
C TRP A 72 4.14 4.77 -4.23
N VAL A 73 3.65 4.34 -3.06
CA VAL A 73 2.55 4.99 -2.34
C VAL A 73 2.94 6.39 -1.89
N SER A 74 4.10 6.55 -1.26
CA SER A 74 4.55 7.87 -0.78
C SER A 74 4.71 8.85 -1.93
N TYR A 75 5.36 8.41 -3.02
CA TYR A 75 5.57 9.27 -4.19
C TYR A 75 4.25 9.69 -4.86
N HIS A 76 3.25 8.81 -4.96
CA HIS A 76 2.00 9.17 -5.66
C HIS A 76 0.99 9.90 -4.80
N LEU A 77 0.93 9.62 -3.50
CA LEU A 77 0.00 10.31 -2.59
C LEU A 77 0.51 11.68 -2.13
N GLN A 78 1.83 11.90 -2.03
CA GLN A 78 2.39 13.15 -1.47
C GLN A 78 2.85 14.14 -2.54
N LYS A 79 2.86 13.76 -3.82
CA LYS A 79 3.38 14.62 -4.88
C LYS A 79 2.40 15.75 -5.27
N TYR A 80 1.17 15.74 -4.77
CA TYR A 80 0.13 16.75 -4.97
C TYR A 80 -0.78 16.85 -3.74
#